data_AF-A0A2E3XTN1-F1
#
_entry.id   AF-A0A2E3XTN1-F1
#
_cell.length_a   1.000
_cell.length_b   1.000
_cell.length_c   1.000
_cell.angle_alpha   90.00
_cell.angle_beta   90.00
_cell.angle_gamma   90.00
#
_symmetry.space_group_name_H-M   'P 1'
#
loop_
_entity.id
_entity.type
_entity.pdbx_description
1 polymer ?
#
loop_
_entity_poly.entity_id
_entity_poly.type
_entity_poly.pdbx_seq_one_letter_code
_entity_poly.pdbx_strand_id
1 'polypeptide(L)' 'MCDCCKAEGRNSQFICGDGPLKMAHLYKVYMGRTASVKLCRLCDIELFKTGESRFLQRNIKFAQYLYTSKAPSSSLFD' A
#
# COMPACT_ATOMS: atom_id res chain seq x y z
N MET A 1 -5.98 3.73 11.06
CA MET A 1 -4.61 3.92 10.52
C MET A 1 -4.50 3.22 9.18
N CYS A 2 -3.88 3.84 8.17
CA CYS A 2 -3.77 3.23 6.83
C CYS A 2 -2.64 2.19 6.75
N ASP A 3 -2.68 1.30 5.76
CA ASP A 3 -1.74 0.17 5.64
C ASP A 3 -0.29 0.64 5.48
N CYS A 4 -0.07 1.69 4.68
CA CYS A 4 1.25 2.26 4.46
C CYS A 4 1.81 2.94 5.73
N CYS A 5 1.01 3.77 6.41
CA CYS A 5 1.43 4.38 7.67
C CYS A 5 1.69 3.33 8.76
N LYS A 6 0.86 2.28 8.82
CA LYS A 6 1.03 1.17 9.77
C LYS A 6 2.35 0.44 9.53
N ALA A 7 2.68 0.08 8.29
CA ALA A 7 3.93 -0.60 7.96
C ALA A 7 5.16 0.27 8.20
N GLU A 8 5.05 1.58 7.98
CA GLU A 8 6.16 2.53 8.19
C GLU A 8 6.31 3.00 9.65
N GLY A 9 5.39 2.64 10.55
CA GLY A 9 5.39 3.12 11.93
C GLY A 9 5.00 4.60 12.06
N ARG A 10 4.27 5.16 11.09
CA ARG A 10 3.80 6.55 11.10
C ARG A 10 2.40 6.64 11.70
N ASN A 11 2.16 7.66 12.51
CA ASN A 11 0.84 7.93 13.05
C ASN A 11 -0.01 8.69 12.01
N SER A 12 -0.85 7.97 11.25
CA SER A 12 -1.68 8.60 10.22
C SER A 12 -2.72 9.58 10.79
N GLN A 13 -3.18 9.37 12.02
CA GLN A 13 -4.20 10.22 12.67
C GLN A 13 -3.61 11.57 13.05
N PHE A 14 -2.35 11.60 13.49
CA PHE A 14 -1.65 12.85 13.74
C PHE A 14 -1.43 13.68 12.46
N ILE A 15 -1.12 13.02 11.35
CA ILE A 15 -0.74 13.70 10.10
C ILE A 15 -1.96 14.07 9.25
N CYS A 16 -2.98 13.21 9.19
CA CYS A 16 -4.16 13.40 8.33
C CYS A 16 -5.42 13.81 9.09
N GLY A 17 -5.40 13.80 10.44
CA GLY A 17 -6.62 13.82 11.24
C GLY A 17 -7.42 12.52 11.13
N ASP A 18 -8.62 12.53 11.72
CA ASP A 18 -9.61 11.48 11.50
C ASP A 18 -10.30 11.70 10.14
N GLY A 19 -10.26 10.67 9.30
CA GLY A 19 -10.83 10.72 7.97
C GLY A 19 -10.99 9.33 7.36
N PRO A 20 -11.82 9.20 6.32
CA PRO A 20 -12.07 7.91 5.69
C PRO A 20 -10.80 7.37 5.03
N LEU A 21 -10.60 6.06 5.18
CA LEU A 21 -9.58 5.35 4.42
C LEU A 21 -10.12 5.05 3.02
N LYS A 22 -9.28 5.23 2.00
CA LYS A 22 -9.60 4.91 0.62
C LYS A 22 -8.97 3.60 0.21
N MET A 23 -9.71 2.82 -0.56
CA MET A 23 -9.17 1.62 -1.21
C MET A 23 -8.38 2.03 -2.45
N ALA A 24 -7.14 1.59 -2.54
CA ALA A 24 -6.30 1.71 -3.72
C ALA A 24 -5.85 0.32 -4.18
N HIS A 25 -5.69 0.14 -5.49
CA HIS A 25 -5.17 -1.08 -6.08
C HIS A 25 -3.80 -0.79 -6.68
N LEU A 26 -2.81 -1.57 -6.27
CA LEU A 26 -1.47 -1.50 -6.82
C LEU A 26 -1.27 -2.65 -7.80
N TYR A 27 -0.94 -2.35 -9.05
CA TYR A 27 -0.94 -3.32 -10.17
C TYR A 27 0.46 -3.72 -10.64
N LYS A 28 1.46 -2.86 -10.48
CA LYS A 28 2.82 -3.04 -11.04
C LYS A 28 3.85 -3.51 -10.00
N VAL A 29 3.39 -3.88 -8.81
CA VAL A 29 4.25 -4.01 -7.64
C VAL A 29 5.06 -5.31 -7.63
N TYR A 30 4.46 -6.42 -8.09
CA TYR A 30 5.15 -7.71 -8.20
C TYR A 30 4.56 -8.55 -9.33
N MET A 31 5.30 -8.71 -10.44
CA MET A 31 5.11 -9.72 -11.49
C MET A 31 3.67 -10.25 -11.65
N GLY A 32 2.74 -9.39 -12.10
CA GLY A 32 1.36 -9.80 -12.42
C GLY A 32 0.39 -9.92 -11.23
N ARG A 33 0.75 -9.47 -10.02
CA ARG A 33 -0.14 -9.46 -8.85
C ARG A 33 -0.74 -8.08 -8.59
N THR A 34 -2.03 -8.05 -8.24
CA THR A 34 -2.72 -6.84 -7.77
C THR A 34 -2.86 -6.85 -6.25
N ALA A 35 -2.50 -5.74 -5.60
CA ALA A 35 -2.66 -5.56 -4.16
C ALA A 35 -3.68 -4.47 -3.84
N SER A 36 -4.82 -4.86 -3.26
CA SER A 36 -5.78 -3.94 -2.65
C SER A 36 -5.28 -3.49 -1.28
N VAL A 37 -5.15 -2.18 -1.08
CA VAL A 37 -4.60 -1.56 0.13
C VAL A 37 -5.49 -0.39 0.59
N LYS A 38 -5.57 -0.17 1.90
CA LYS A 38 -6.27 0.96 2.53
C LYS A 38 -5.29 2.09 2.78
N LEU A 39 -5.48 3.23 2.13
CA LEU A 39 -4.63 4.41 2.25
C LEU A 39 -5.38 5.57 2.94
N CYS A 40 -4.63 6.39 3.69
CA CYS A 40 -5.13 7.67 4.16
C CYS A 40 -5.04 8.69 3.02
N ARG A 41 -5.69 9.85 3.19
CA ARG A 41 -5.72 10.90 2.17
C ARG A 41 -4.34 11.31 1.66
N LEU A 42 -3.35 11.42 2.53
CA LEU A 42 -1.99 11.82 2.11
C LEU A 42 -1.27 10.73 1.32
N CYS A 43 -1.35 9.47 1.78
CA CYS A 43 -0.74 8.35 1.04
C CYS A 43 -1.43 8.14 -0.31
N ASP A 44 -2.75 8.35 -0.39
CA ASP A 44 -3.51 8.29 -1.64
C ASP A 44 -3.06 9.38 -2.63
N ILE A 45 -2.92 10.63 -2.15
CA ILE A 45 -2.40 11.74 -2.96
C ILE A 45 -0.95 11.48 -3.40
N GLU A 46 -0.09 10.98 -2.51
CA GLU A 46 1.31 10.68 -2.84
C GLU A 46 1.40 9.57 -3.88
N LEU A 47 0.62 8.50 -3.72
CA LEU A 47 0.53 7.41 -4.68
C LEU A 47 0.10 7.93 -6.06
N PHE A 48 -0.95 8.75 -6.11
CA PHE A 48 -1.44 9.35 -7.35
C PHE A 48 -0.38 10.24 -8.02
N LYS A 49 0.29 11.10 -7.23
CA LYS A 49 1.28 12.07 -7.75
C LYS A 49 2.58 11.43 -8.21
N THR A 50 3.06 10.40 -7.49
CA THR A 50 4.39 9.83 -7.71
C THR A 50 4.38 8.54 -8.51
N GLY A 51 3.22 7.88 -8.60
CA GLY A 51 3.06 6.55 -9.18
C GLY A 51 3.54 5.44 -8.25
N GLU A 52 3.06 4.22 -8.51
CA GLU A 52 3.29 3.05 -7.64
C GLU A 52 4.77 2.77 -7.37
N SER A 53 5.62 2.76 -8.40
CA SER A 53 7.04 2.39 -8.26
C SER A 53 7.79 3.34 -7.33
N ARG A 54 7.61 4.66 -7.50
CA ARG A 54 8.27 5.66 -6.65
C ARG A 54 7.66 5.69 -5.25
N PHE A 55 6.35 5.52 -5.14
CA PHE A 55 5.67 5.42 -3.86
C PHE A 55 6.24 4.27 -3.02
N LEU A 56 6.44 3.09 -3.61
CA LEU A 56 6.99 1.93 -2.90
C LEU A 56 8.48 2.07 -2.59
N GLN A 57 9.27 2.66 -3.49
CA GLN A 57 10.68 2.98 -3.23
C GLN A 57 10.85 3.92 -2.03
N ARG A 58 9.89 4.83 -1.80
CA ARG A 58 9.89 5.73 -0.64
C ARG A 58 9.33 5.10 0.63
N ASN A 59 8.58 4.01 0.52
CA ASN A 59 7.92 3.31 1.61
C ASN A 59 8.36 1.83 1.61
N ILE A 60 9.64 1.60 1.91
CA ILE A 60 10.29 0.28 1.76
C ILE A 60 9.69 -0.75 2.71
N LYS A 61 9.36 -0.39 3.95
CA LYS A 61 8.74 -1.33 4.91
C LYS A 61 7.35 -1.71 4.43
N PHE A 62 6.62 -0.77 3.83
CA PHE A 62 5.35 -1.07 3.19
C PHE A 62 5.50 -2.02 2.00
N ALA A 63 6.51 -1.81 1.13
CA ALA A 63 6.79 -2.73 0.03
C ALA A 63 7.13 -4.14 0.53
N GLN A 64 8.00 -4.26 1.55
CA GLN A 64 8.32 -5.53 2.20
C GLN A 64 7.09 -6.18 2.82
N TYR A 65 6.24 -5.40 3.49
CA TYR A 65 4.96 -5.89 4.03
C TYR A 65 4.08 -6.47 2.93
N LEU A 66 3.95 -5.81 1.77
CA LEU A 66 3.16 -6.31 0.65
C LEU A 66 3.74 -7.59 0.05
N TYR A 67 5.06 -7.73 0.03
CA TYR A 67 5.74 -8.94 -0.42
C TYR A 67 5.46 -10.13 0.53
N THR A 68 5.61 -9.91 1.83
CA THR A 68 5.49 -10.98 2.85
C THR A 68 4.04 -11.34 3.17
N SER A 69 3.13 -10.37 3.18
CA SER A 69 1.71 -10.58 3.54
C SER A 69 0.88 -11.27 2.45
N LYS A 70 1.39 -11.35 1.21
CA LYS A 70 0.75 -12.02 0.08
C LYS A 70 1.67 -13.06 -0.56
N ALA A 71 2.10 -14.05 0.23
CA ALA A 71 2.41 -15.35 -0.31
C ALA A 71 1.17 -15.91 -1.04
N PRO A 72 1.30 -16.52 -2.23
CA PRO A 72 0.15 -16.96 -3.00
C PRO A 72 -0.54 -18.11 -2.28
N SER A 73 -1.87 -18.01 -2.08
CA SER A 73 -2.70 -19.22 -2.11
C SER A 73 -2.62 -19.74 -3.54
N SER A 74 -1.80 -20.76 -3.77
CA SER A 74 -1.83 -21.56 -4.99
C SER A 74 -3.22 -22.16 -5.16
N SER A 75 -4.01 -21.61 -6.07
CA SER A 75 -5.10 -22.32 -6.74
C SER A 75 -5.47 -21.53 -7.99
N LEU A 76 -5.15 -22.11 -9.15
CA LEU A 76 -5.75 -21.90 -10.48
C LEU A 76 -4.72 -22.14 -11.59
N PHE A 77 -4.17 -23.35 -11.57
CA PHE A 77 -3.86 -24.14 -12.76
C PHE A 77 -4.09 -25.60 -12.34
N ASP A 78 -5.35 -26.00 -12.30
CA ASP A 78 -5.81 -27.37 -12.54
C ASP A 78 -6.60 -27.35 -13.85
#